data_AF-A0A7S0PJ37-F1
#
_entry.id   AF-A0A7S0PJ37-F1
#
_cell.length_a   1.000
_cell.length_b   1.000
_cell.length_c   1.000
_cell.angle_alpha   90.00
_cell.angle_beta   90.00
_cell.angle_gamma   90.00
#
_symmetry.space_group_name_H-M   'P 1'
#
loop_
_entity.id
_entity.type
_entity.pdbx_description
1 polymer ?
#
loop_
_entity_poly.entity_id
_entity_poly.type
_entity_poly.pdbx_seq_one_letter_code
_entity_poly.pdbx_strand_id
1 'polypeptide(L)'
;MSSRPPRHPRSAPSPDVYTNRKRLPSKDIPRSYSGQFGRGGDADEGDLLPFELSRNRNTEWIAHGGSGLLITYILIVGLIEFIACTYLKFEFSWTATNLLHGFITFVYLHWIKGSPNFYDQNEMNGMTVWEQFDGSEPAYTLKKRLAMIIPTVLCYLACHFVDYDISFTVYNVVCWLVLCIIPKMPFMHGVRLLGINSTAGIDDEKKK
;
A
#
# COMPACT_ATOMS: atom_id res chain seq x y z
N MET A 1 -18.35 -72.31 23.08
CA MET A 1 -19.34 -71.84 22.08
C MET A 1 -19.33 -70.32 22.09
N SER A 2 -18.68 -69.70 21.10
CA SER A 2 -18.51 -68.23 21.02
C SER A 2 -19.52 -67.68 20.02
N SER A 3 -20.45 -66.85 20.48
CA SER A 3 -21.49 -66.20 19.67
C SER A 3 -20.91 -64.97 18.98
N ARG A 4 -21.00 -64.92 17.64
CA ARG A 4 -20.67 -63.71 16.85
C ARG A 4 -21.78 -62.66 17.01
N PRO A 5 -21.44 -61.36 17.10
CA PRO A 5 -22.44 -60.30 17.10
C PRO A 5 -23.06 -60.08 15.70
N PRO A 6 -24.27 -59.49 15.61
CA PRO A 6 -24.95 -59.26 14.35
C PRO A 6 -24.24 -58.19 13.50
N ARG A 7 -24.13 -58.42 12.19
CA ARG A 7 -23.59 -57.43 11.24
C ARG A 7 -24.66 -56.38 10.94
N HIS A 8 -24.33 -55.10 11.17
CA HIS A 8 -25.11 -53.99 10.65
C HIS A 8 -25.06 -53.97 9.10
N PRO A 9 -26.17 -53.63 8.42
CA PRO A 9 -26.16 -53.40 6.99
C PRO A 9 -25.28 -52.18 6.69
N ARG A 10 -24.41 -52.29 5.68
CA ARG A 10 -23.65 -51.14 5.17
C ARG A 10 -24.63 -50.12 4.62
N SER A 11 -24.60 -48.90 5.14
CA SER A 11 -25.23 -47.76 4.50
C SER A 11 -24.72 -47.64 3.07
N ALA A 12 -25.62 -47.34 2.14
CA ALA A 12 -25.29 -47.09 0.74
C ALA A 12 -24.19 -46.00 0.66
N PRO A 13 -23.25 -46.10 -0.30
CA PRO A 13 -22.30 -45.02 -0.51
C PRO A 13 -23.09 -43.75 -0.83
N SER A 14 -22.75 -42.65 -0.13
CA SER A 14 -23.26 -41.32 -0.48
C SER A 14 -23.02 -41.07 -1.97
N PRO A 15 -23.98 -40.49 -2.71
CA PRO A 15 -23.76 -40.23 -4.13
C PRO A 15 -22.52 -39.33 -4.27
N ASP A 16 -21.58 -39.76 -5.11
CA ASP A 16 -20.40 -38.98 -5.45
C ASP A 16 -20.85 -37.63 -6.04
N VAL A 17 -20.84 -36.58 -5.24
CA VAL A 17 -21.13 -35.20 -5.68
C VAL A 17 -19.91 -34.65 -6.40
N TYR A 18 -19.41 -35.35 -7.42
CA TYR A 18 -18.42 -34.82 -8.36
C TYR A 18 -18.44 -35.68 -9.62
N THR A 19 -19.00 -35.18 -10.71
CA THR A 19 -18.45 -35.40 -12.08
C THR A 19 -19.24 -34.60 -13.12
N ASN A 20 -19.07 -33.28 -13.15
CA ASN A 20 -19.02 -32.56 -14.43
C ASN A 20 -18.37 -31.17 -14.31
N ARG A 21 -17.20 -31.08 -13.68
CA ARG A 21 -16.29 -29.97 -14.00
C ARG A 21 -15.27 -30.51 -14.99
N LYS A 22 -15.45 -30.17 -16.28
CA LYS A 22 -14.39 -30.38 -17.29
C LYS A 22 -13.10 -29.83 -16.69
N ARG A 23 -12.10 -30.68 -16.45
CA ARG A 23 -10.78 -30.19 -16.03
C ARG A 23 -10.27 -29.33 -17.18
N LEU A 24 -10.26 -28.02 -16.97
CA LEU A 24 -9.62 -27.09 -17.90
C LEU A 24 -8.11 -27.42 -17.89
N PRO A 25 -7.50 -27.68 -19.06
CA PRO A 25 -6.05 -27.78 -19.16
C PRO A 25 -5.41 -26.53 -18.55
N SER A 26 -4.30 -26.65 -17.83
CA SER A 26 -3.67 -25.50 -17.14
C SER A 26 -3.32 -24.34 -18.08
N LYS A 27 -3.19 -24.62 -19.38
CA LYS A 27 -2.99 -23.65 -20.48
C LYS A 27 -4.25 -22.89 -20.89
N ASP A 28 -5.44 -23.45 -20.63
CA ASP A 28 -6.76 -22.93 -21.01
C ASP A 28 -7.51 -22.34 -19.81
N ILE A 29 -6.90 -22.40 -18.61
CA ILE A 29 -7.26 -21.51 -17.51
C ILE A 29 -6.79 -20.13 -17.97
N PRO A 30 -7.69 -19.16 -18.21
CA PRO A 30 -7.26 -17.80 -18.38
C PRO A 30 -6.50 -17.45 -17.09
N ARG A 31 -5.17 -17.42 -17.17
CA ARG A 31 -4.37 -16.78 -16.16
C ARG A 31 -4.73 -15.33 -16.35
N SER A 32 -5.70 -14.87 -15.59
CA SER A 32 -5.99 -13.47 -15.38
C SER A 32 -4.74 -12.86 -14.77
N TYR A 33 -3.80 -12.52 -15.63
CA TYR A 33 -3.00 -11.31 -15.51
C TYR A 33 -3.93 -10.11 -15.79
N SER A 34 -5.11 -10.08 -15.16
CA SER A 34 -6.19 -9.13 -15.48
C SER A 34 -6.32 -8.16 -14.32
N GLY A 35 -5.58 -7.06 -14.40
CA GLY A 35 -5.77 -5.95 -13.46
C GLY A 35 -4.53 -5.10 -13.24
N GLN A 36 -3.77 -4.82 -14.29
CA GLN A 36 -2.51 -4.06 -14.28
C GLN A 36 -2.74 -2.58 -13.91
N PHE A 37 -3.08 -2.33 -12.64
CA PHE A 37 -3.58 -1.08 -12.05
C PHE A 37 -5.04 -0.84 -12.40
N GLY A 38 -5.94 -1.06 -11.43
CA GLY A 38 -7.40 -0.97 -11.57
C GLY A 38 -7.89 0.30 -12.26
N ARG A 39 -7.98 0.25 -13.60
CA ARG A 39 -8.88 1.02 -14.47
C ARG A 39 -8.68 0.54 -15.91
N GLY A 40 -9.37 -0.53 -16.28
CA GLY A 40 -9.21 -1.13 -17.60
C GLY A 40 -10.30 -2.15 -17.88
N GLY A 41 -11.55 -1.73 -17.72
CA GLY A 41 -12.73 -2.50 -18.07
C GLY A 41 -13.90 -1.55 -18.02
N ASP A 42 -14.73 -1.58 -19.05
CA ASP A 42 -15.98 -0.83 -19.10
C ASP A 42 -16.77 -1.05 -17.80
N ALA A 43 -17.53 -0.04 -17.40
CA ALA A 43 -18.03 0.22 -16.04
C ALA A 43 -19.03 -0.83 -15.45
N ASP A 44 -18.97 -2.10 -15.86
CA ASP A 44 -19.91 -3.13 -15.43
C ASP A 44 -19.28 -4.53 -15.19
N GLU A 45 -18.01 -4.80 -15.51
CA GLU A 45 -17.51 -6.19 -15.42
C GLU A 45 -15.99 -6.31 -15.15
N GLY A 46 -15.56 -5.99 -13.93
CA GLY A 46 -14.15 -6.07 -13.52
C GLY A 46 -13.92 -6.02 -12.02
N ASP A 47 -14.73 -6.74 -11.24
CA ASP A 47 -14.84 -6.62 -9.78
C ASP A 47 -13.87 -7.53 -8.99
N LEU A 48 -12.80 -8.00 -9.63
CA LEU A 48 -11.87 -8.98 -9.04
C LEU A 48 -10.63 -8.36 -8.35
N LEU A 49 -10.41 -7.05 -8.47
CA LEU A 49 -9.33 -6.33 -7.74
C LEU A 49 -9.74 -5.78 -6.37
N PRO A 50 -10.98 -5.28 -6.15
CA PRO A 50 -11.38 -4.74 -4.86
C PRO A 50 -11.32 -5.78 -3.75
N PHE A 51 -11.66 -7.05 -4.04
CA PHE A 51 -11.70 -8.10 -3.01
C PHE A 51 -10.31 -8.61 -2.58
N GLU A 52 -9.32 -8.63 -3.47
CA GLU A 52 -7.95 -9.02 -3.10
C GLU A 52 -7.20 -7.86 -2.42
N LEU A 53 -7.44 -6.61 -2.84
CA LEU A 53 -6.93 -5.42 -2.13
C LEU A 53 -7.62 -5.22 -0.78
N SER A 54 -8.91 -5.53 -0.64
CA SER A 54 -9.60 -5.46 0.65
C SER A 54 -9.07 -6.52 1.64
N ARG A 55 -8.51 -7.62 1.14
CA ARG A 55 -7.81 -8.65 1.94
C ARG A 55 -6.29 -8.47 1.96
N ASN A 56 -5.79 -7.27 1.65
CA ASN A 56 -4.36 -7.02 1.66
C ASN A 56 -3.80 -6.93 3.09
N ARG A 57 -3.20 -8.03 3.55
CA ARG A 57 -2.53 -8.10 4.85
C ARG A 57 -1.37 -7.10 5.02
N ASN A 58 -0.76 -6.62 3.94
CA ASN A 58 0.32 -5.62 4.01
C ASN A 58 -0.19 -4.25 4.47
N THR A 59 -1.47 -3.92 4.24
CA THR A 59 -2.10 -2.64 4.62
C THR A 59 -3.22 -2.81 5.66
N GLU A 60 -3.60 -4.05 5.99
CA GLU A 60 -4.66 -4.37 6.96
C GLU A 60 -4.40 -3.77 8.35
N TRP A 61 -3.14 -3.81 8.82
CA TRP A 61 -2.77 -3.20 10.11
C TRP A 61 -3.01 -1.69 10.13
N ILE A 62 -2.95 -1.00 8.98
CA ILE A 62 -3.26 0.43 8.85
C ILE A 62 -4.78 0.68 8.90
N ALA A 63 -5.59 -0.22 8.35
CA ALA A 63 -7.05 -0.17 8.45
C ALA A 63 -7.52 -0.31 9.89
N HIS A 64 -7.06 -1.37 10.56
CA HIS A 64 -7.53 -1.72 11.89
C HIS A 64 -6.80 -0.98 13.00
N GLY A 65 -5.65 -0.40 12.69
CA GLY A 65 -4.94 0.45 13.61
C GLY A 65 -5.70 1.75 13.80
N GLY A 66 -6.44 1.85 14.91
CA GLY A 66 -7.23 3.02 15.28
C GLY A 66 -6.37 4.24 15.65
N SER A 67 -6.75 4.96 16.70
CA SER A 67 -6.02 6.15 17.15
C SER A 67 -4.59 5.86 17.60
N GLY A 68 -4.32 4.63 18.08
CA GLY A 68 -2.99 4.21 18.51
C GLY A 68 -1.92 4.35 17.43
N LEU A 69 -2.21 3.99 16.18
CA LEU A 69 -1.25 4.16 15.07
C LEU A 69 -0.90 5.63 14.83
N LEU A 70 -1.89 6.53 14.88
CA LEU A 70 -1.65 7.95 14.71
C LEU A 70 -0.76 8.48 15.85
N ILE A 71 -1.04 8.07 17.09
CA ILE A 71 -0.24 8.45 18.25
C ILE A 71 1.20 7.95 18.08
N THR A 72 1.40 6.67 17.78
CA THR A 72 2.74 6.10 17.54
C THR A 72 3.48 6.84 16.43
N TYR A 73 2.78 7.18 15.34
CA TYR A 73 3.36 7.93 14.24
C TYR A 73 3.79 9.35 14.66
N ILE A 74 2.95 10.07 15.41
CA ILE A 74 3.30 11.40 15.96
C ILE A 74 4.50 11.28 16.92
N LEU A 75 4.55 10.23 17.74
CA LEU A 75 5.67 9.98 18.64
C LEU A 75 6.98 9.70 17.88
N ILE A 76 6.93 8.98 16.76
CA ILE A 76 8.11 8.76 15.91
C ILE A 76 8.58 10.08 15.30
N VAL A 77 7.67 10.91 14.77
CA VAL A 77 8.04 12.25 14.25
C VAL A 77 8.62 13.12 15.37
N GLY A 78 8.02 13.10 16.57
CA GLY A 78 8.54 13.80 17.74
C GLY A 78 9.91 13.30 18.19
N LEU A 79 10.18 11.99 18.08
CA LEU A 79 11.49 11.40 18.36
C LEU A 79 12.53 11.88 17.33
N ILE A 80 12.18 11.92 16.05
CA ILE A 80 13.05 12.47 15.00
C ILE A 80 13.38 13.94 15.32
N GLU A 81 12.38 14.73 15.69
CA GLU A 81 12.57 16.14 16.06
C GLU A 81 13.44 16.29 17.31
N PHE A 82 13.21 15.46 18.33
CA PHE A 82 14.02 15.45 19.54
C PHE A 82 15.49 15.16 19.20
N ILE A 83 15.75 14.15 18.38
CA ILE A 83 17.09 13.81 17.91
C ILE A 83 17.68 14.98 17.11
N ALA A 84 16.92 15.59 16.19
CA ALA A 84 17.39 16.73 15.40
C ALA A 84 17.80 17.92 16.29
N CYS A 85 17.02 18.24 17.32
CA CYS A 85 17.33 19.27 18.32
C CYS A 85 18.64 19.02 19.08
N THR A 86 19.12 17.77 19.18
CA THR A 86 20.41 17.50 19.86
C THR A 86 21.64 17.89 19.02
N TYR A 87 21.47 18.02 17.71
CA TYR A 87 22.56 18.31 16.77
C TYR A 87 22.41 19.66 16.06
N LEU A 88 21.19 20.19 15.96
CA LEU A 88 20.85 21.42 15.24
C LEU A 88 20.23 22.44 16.19
N LYS A 89 20.29 23.72 15.81
CA LYS A 89 19.49 24.75 16.49
C LYS A 89 18.01 24.45 16.27
N PHE A 90 17.19 24.80 17.26
CA PHE A 90 15.75 24.58 17.25
C PHE A 90 15.03 25.16 16.01
N GLU A 91 15.50 26.30 15.50
CA GLU A 91 14.97 26.90 14.26
C GLU A 91 15.14 25.97 13.05
N PHE A 92 16.28 25.28 12.96
CA PHE A 92 16.64 24.42 11.82
C PHE A 92 16.26 22.95 12.01
N SER A 93 16.00 22.49 13.24
CA SER A 93 15.64 21.11 13.53
C SER A 93 14.35 20.71 12.80
N TRP A 94 13.34 21.59 12.79
CA TRP A 94 12.08 21.36 12.06
C TRP A 94 12.26 21.23 10.55
N THR A 95 13.21 21.98 9.97
CA THR A 95 13.56 21.81 8.54
C THR A 95 14.17 20.43 8.31
N ALA A 96 15.12 20.00 9.15
CA ALA A 96 15.70 18.67 9.04
C ALA A 96 14.66 17.56 9.22
N THR A 97 13.75 17.71 10.20
CA THR A 97 12.64 16.78 10.45
C THR A 97 11.70 16.71 9.25
N ASN A 98 11.33 17.84 8.64
CA ASN A 98 10.48 17.88 7.44
C ASN A 98 11.14 17.17 6.24
N LEU A 99 12.42 17.43 5.99
CA LEU A 99 13.17 16.79 4.90
C LEU A 99 13.31 15.28 5.12
N LEU A 100 13.69 14.86 6.32
CA LEU A 100 13.89 13.45 6.66
C LEU A 100 12.56 12.69 6.62
N HIS A 101 11.49 13.29 7.17
CA HIS A 101 10.14 12.76 7.10
C HIS A 101 9.68 12.57 5.65
N GLY A 102 9.86 13.59 4.81
CA GLY A 102 9.51 13.54 3.39
C GLY A 102 10.25 12.44 2.64
N PHE A 103 11.56 12.31 2.87
CA PHE A 103 12.38 11.27 2.25
C PHE A 103 11.96 9.86 2.69
N ILE A 104 11.87 9.60 4.00
CA ILE A 104 11.51 8.27 4.53
C ILE A 104 10.12 7.87 4.05
N THR A 105 9.16 8.79 4.14
CA THR A 105 7.78 8.54 3.73
C THR A 105 7.67 8.29 2.23
N PHE A 106 8.43 9.03 1.42
CA PHE A 106 8.48 8.82 -0.03
C PHE A 106 9.03 7.43 -0.37
N VAL A 107 10.17 7.05 0.23
CA VAL A 107 10.77 5.72 -0.01
C VAL A 107 9.80 4.62 0.40
N TYR A 108 9.24 4.71 1.60
CA TYR A 108 8.34 3.67 2.10
C TYR A 108 7.07 3.53 1.25
N LEU A 109 6.41 4.64 0.91
CA LEU A 109 5.12 4.61 0.23
C LEU A 109 5.23 4.44 -1.30
N HIS A 110 6.23 5.04 -1.94
CA HIS A 110 6.29 5.15 -3.39
C HIS A 110 7.49 4.42 -4.02
N TRP A 111 8.48 3.98 -3.23
CA TRP A 111 9.62 3.23 -3.75
C TRP A 111 9.54 1.75 -3.44
N ILE A 112 9.17 1.37 -2.22
CA ILE A 112 9.04 -0.04 -1.83
C ILE A 112 7.81 -0.64 -2.52
N LYS A 113 8.03 -1.80 -3.16
CA LYS A 113 7.01 -2.59 -3.87
C LYS A 113 6.85 -3.97 -3.25
N GLY A 114 5.71 -4.61 -3.52
CA GLY A 114 5.46 -5.99 -3.12
C GLY A 114 4.79 -6.12 -1.75
N SER A 115 4.78 -7.36 -1.26
CA SER A 115 4.28 -7.74 0.06
C SER A 115 5.34 -8.56 0.79
N PRO A 116 5.57 -8.36 2.10
CA PRO A 116 6.40 -9.25 2.90
C PRO A 116 5.76 -10.65 3.04
N ASN A 117 4.47 -10.81 2.74
CA ASN A 117 3.79 -12.11 2.76
C ASN A 117 4.00 -12.85 1.43
N PHE A 118 4.72 -13.98 1.49
CA PHE A 118 5.02 -14.82 0.32
C PHE A 118 3.79 -15.31 -0.46
N TYR A 119 2.64 -15.47 0.19
CA TYR A 119 1.42 -15.98 -0.44
C TYR A 119 0.72 -14.95 -1.34
N ASP A 120 0.92 -13.65 -1.08
CA ASP A 120 0.23 -12.55 -1.76
C ASP A 120 1.18 -11.81 -2.73
N GLN A 121 2.40 -12.35 -2.93
CA GLN A 121 3.49 -11.67 -3.64
C GLN A 121 3.22 -11.47 -5.13
N ASN A 122 2.54 -12.39 -5.80
CA ASN A 122 2.45 -12.38 -7.27
C ASN A 122 1.67 -11.18 -7.82
N GLU A 123 0.57 -10.79 -7.17
CA GLU A 123 -0.27 -9.66 -7.63
C GLU A 123 0.27 -8.32 -7.14
N MET A 124 0.95 -8.32 -5.99
CA MET A 124 1.44 -7.10 -5.33
C MET A 124 2.84 -6.69 -5.78
N ASN A 125 3.56 -7.54 -6.51
CA ASN A 125 4.96 -7.32 -6.92
C ASN A 125 5.17 -6.05 -7.76
N GLY A 126 4.14 -5.65 -8.52
CA GLY A 126 4.16 -4.45 -9.35
C GLY A 126 3.73 -3.16 -8.63
N MET A 127 3.12 -3.29 -7.44
CA MET A 127 2.45 -2.19 -6.74
C MET A 127 3.28 -1.66 -5.58
N THR A 128 3.34 -0.34 -5.47
CA THR A 128 3.91 0.36 -4.31
C THR A 128 2.98 0.27 -3.11
N VAL A 129 3.50 0.47 -1.90
CA VAL A 129 2.68 0.48 -0.68
C VAL A 129 1.57 1.53 -0.76
N TRP A 130 1.81 2.68 -1.40
CA TRP A 130 0.79 3.69 -1.65
C TRP A 130 -0.31 3.21 -2.58
N GLU A 131 0.04 2.54 -3.69
CA GLU A 131 -0.96 2.05 -4.64
C GLU A 131 -1.85 0.98 -4.01
N GLN A 132 -1.26 0.11 -3.20
CA GLN A 132 -1.98 -0.86 -2.40
C GLN A 132 -2.95 -0.17 -1.42
N PHE A 133 -2.46 0.86 -0.73
CA PHE A 133 -3.24 1.65 0.22
C PHE A 133 -4.34 2.51 -0.46
N ASP A 134 -4.09 3.00 -1.68
CA ASP A 134 -5.03 3.82 -2.43
C ASP A 134 -6.13 2.98 -3.09
N GLY A 135 -5.83 1.77 -3.53
CA GLY A 135 -6.82 0.81 -4.01
C GLY A 135 -7.67 0.14 -2.91
N SER A 136 -7.39 0.42 -1.64
CA SER A 136 -8.09 -0.21 -0.50
C SER A 136 -9.46 0.42 -0.18
N GLU A 137 -10.28 -0.34 0.55
CA GLU A 137 -11.65 -0.05 1.03
C GLU A 137 -11.94 1.41 1.49
N PRO A 138 -13.22 1.86 1.48
CA PRO A 138 -13.61 3.19 1.95
C PRO A 138 -13.11 3.57 3.36
N ALA A 139 -12.88 2.58 4.24
CA ALA A 139 -12.35 2.77 5.59
C ALA A 139 -11.00 3.49 5.63
N TYR A 140 -10.21 3.44 4.55
CA TYR A 140 -8.91 4.08 4.45
C TYR A 140 -8.97 5.59 4.14
N THR A 141 -10.14 6.14 3.80
CA THR A 141 -10.31 7.55 3.39
C THR A 141 -9.74 8.55 4.39
N LEU A 142 -9.98 8.34 5.69
CA LEU A 142 -9.44 9.22 6.73
C LEU A 142 -7.92 9.13 6.80
N LYS A 143 -7.36 7.93 6.70
CA LYS A 143 -5.91 7.69 6.76
C LYS A 143 -5.21 8.32 5.55
N LYS A 144 -5.81 8.26 4.36
CA LYS A 144 -5.35 8.97 3.15
C LYS A 144 -5.31 10.49 3.36
N ARG A 145 -6.35 11.06 3.96
CA ARG A 145 -6.38 12.50 4.31
C ARG A 145 -5.27 12.85 5.31
N LEU A 146 -5.09 12.03 6.34
CA LEU A 146 -4.02 12.23 7.33
C LEU A 146 -2.62 12.14 6.68
N ALA A 147 -2.41 11.25 5.72
CA ALA A 147 -1.16 11.15 4.97
C ALA A 147 -0.82 12.41 4.15
N MET A 148 -1.81 13.27 3.86
CA MET A 148 -1.63 14.58 3.22
C MET A 148 -1.53 15.72 4.25
N ILE A 149 -2.35 15.68 5.30
CA ILE A 149 -2.43 16.73 6.32
C ILE A 149 -1.14 16.79 7.13
N ILE A 150 -0.61 15.65 7.58
CA ILE A 150 0.56 15.63 8.48
C ILE A 150 1.81 16.25 7.83
N PRO A 151 2.23 15.87 6.61
CA PRO A 151 3.38 16.54 5.98
C PRO A 151 3.10 18.03 5.70
N THR A 152 1.84 18.43 5.51
CA THR A 152 1.47 19.86 5.34
C THR A 152 1.66 20.65 6.63
N VAL A 153 1.23 20.10 7.77
CA VAL A 153 1.47 20.70 9.09
C VAL A 153 2.96 20.76 9.38
N LEU A 154 3.70 19.69 9.07
CA LEU A 154 5.14 19.64 9.30
C LEU A 154 5.90 20.68 8.46
N CYS A 155 5.52 20.84 7.18
CA CYS A 155 6.06 21.90 6.33
C CYS A 155 5.75 23.29 6.88
N TYR A 156 4.52 23.52 7.35
CA TYR A 156 4.14 24.79 7.97
C TYR A 156 5.00 25.10 9.21
N LEU A 157 5.17 24.13 10.11
CA LEU A 157 6.02 24.28 11.29
C LEU A 157 7.48 24.58 10.88
N ALA A 158 8.02 23.85 9.91
CA ALA A 158 9.37 24.07 9.42
C ALA A 158 9.56 25.48 8.83
N CYS A 159 8.57 26.03 8.12
CA CYS A 159 8.62 27.40 7.61
C CYS A 159 8.45 28.44 8.73
N HIS A 160 7.60 28.13 9.72
CA HIS A 160 7.34 29.03 10.85
C HIS A 160 8.57 29.18 11.76
N PHE A 161 9.26 28.09 12.10
CA PHE A 161 10.41 28.13 13.02
C PHE A 161 11.68 28.69 12.40
N VAL A 162 11.77 28.79 11.08
CA VAL A 162 12.85 29.52 10.37
C VAL A 162 12.47 30.97 10.07
N ASP A 163 11.43 31.50 10.72
CA ASP A 163 10.89 32.85 10.52
C ASP A 163 10.61 33.19 9.04
N TYR A 164 10.20 32.19 8.26
CA TYR A 164 9.95 32.32 6.82
C TYR A 164 11.16 32.82 6.01
N ASP A 165 12.39 32.49 6.43
CA ASP A 165 13.57 32.70 5.58
C ASP A 165 13.33 32.07 4.20
N ILE A 166 13.57 32.85 3.14
CA ILE A 166 13.21 32.47 1.77
C ILE A 166 13.92 31.18 1.36
N SER A 167 15.20 31.02 1.72
CA SER A 167 16.00 29.88 1.29
C SER A 167 15.46 28.58 1.91
N PHE A 168 15.28 28.59 3.23
CA PHE A 168 14.77 27.41 3.95
C PHE A 168 13.31 27.12 3.63
N THR A 169 12.48 28.15 3.47
CA THR A 169 11.09 28.00 3.06
C THR A 169 10.97 27.33 1.69
N VAL A 170 11.80 27.74 0.72
CA VAL A 170 11.84 27.08 -0.60
C VAL A 170 12.19 25.60 -0.47
N TYR A 171 13.23 25.24 0.30
CA TYR A 171 13.57 23.83 0.52
C TYR A 171 12.43 23.04 1.16
N ASN A 172 11.78 23.59 2.19
CA ASN A 172 10.67 22.94 2.89
C ASN A 172 9.45 22.72 1.98
N VAL A 173 9.07 23.75 1.22
CA VAL A 173 7.91 23.70 0.31
C VAL A 173 8.18 22.79 -0.88
N VAL A 174 9.39 22.83 -1.47
CA VAL A 174 9.75 21.93 -2.58
C VAL A 174 9.76 20.49 -2.11
N CYS A 175 10.34 20.20 -0.94
CA CYS A 175 10.32 18.86 -0.35
C CYS A 175 8.88 18.38 -0.12
N TRP A 176 8.05 19.20 0.55
CA TRP A 176 6.65 18.89 0.78
C TRP A 176 5.90 18.61 -0.53
N LEU A 177 6.05 19.48 -1.53
CA LEU A 177 5.32 19.35 -2.78
C LEU A 177 5.76 18.11 -3.56
N VAL A 178 7.07 17.93 -3.75
CA VAL A 178 7.65 16.91 -4.63
C VAL A 178 7.68 15.52 -3.98
N LEU A 179 7.98 15.42 -2.69
CA LEU A 179 8.11 14.13 -2.01
C LEU A 179 6.84 13.70 -1.28
N CYS A 180 6.03 14.65 -0.78
CA CYS A 180 4.87 14.30 0.03
C CYS A 180 3.55 14.38 -0.74
N ILE A 181 3.32 15.43 -1.54
CA ILE A 181 2.01 15.71 -2.15
C ILE A 181 1.87 15.12 -3.55
N ILE A 182 2.74 15.52 -4.49
CA ILE A 182 2.67 15.08 -5.90
C ILE A 182 2.58 13.55 -6.01
N PRO A 183 3.42 12.75 -5.32
CA PRO A 183 3.40 11.30 -5.46
C PRO A 183 2.08 10.64 -5.02
N LYS A 184 1.30 11.32 -4.17
CA LYS A 184 0.01 10.83 -3.65
C LYS A 184 -1.18 11.20 -4.54
N MET A 185 -0.96 12.03 -5.56
CA MET A 185 -2.03 12.44 -6.47
C MET A 185 -2.44 11.29 -7.40
N PRO A 186 -3.72 11.23 -7.81
CA PRO A 186 -4.23 10.12 -8.63
C PRO A 186 -3.55 10.00 -9.99
N PHE A 187 -3.02 11.11 -10.54
CA PHE A 187 -2.30 11.08 -11.82
C PHE A 187 -0.91 10.44 -11.73
N MET A 188 -0.34 10.30 -10.52
CA MET A 188 0.94 9.62 -10.30
C MET A 188 0.78 8.11 -10.09
N HIS A 189 -0.45 7.60 -10.08
CA HIS A 189 -0.73 6.18 -9.89
C HIS A 189 -0.16 5.35 -11.06
N GLY A 190 0.66 4.34 -10.76
CA GLY A 190 1.33 3.51 -11.77
C GLY A 190 2.41 4.23 -12.58
N VAL A 191 2.79 5.46 -12.21
CA VAL A 191 3.83 6.23 -12.90
C VAL A 191 5.19 5.96 -12.28
N ARG A 192 6.13 5.50 -13.10
CA ARG A 192 7.53 5.27 -12.71
C ARG A 192 8.37 6.30 -13.42
N LEU A 193 8.75 7.34 -12.68
CA LEU A 193 9.55 8.44 -13.22
C LEU A 193 10.83 7.86 -13.84
N LEU A 194 11.03 8.14 -15.13
CA LEU A 194 12.19 7.71 -15.92
C LEU A 194 12.36 6.18 -16.09
N GLY A 195 11.33 5.38 -15.77
CA GLY A 195 11.44 3.91 -15.76
C GLY A 195 12.33 3.36 -14.63
N ILE A 196 12.78 4.23 -13.72
CA ILE A 196 13.48 3.82 -12.50
C ILE A 196 12.45 3.15 -11.59
N ASN A 197 12.84 2.04 -10.96
CA ASN A 197 11.94 1.17 -10.19
C ASN A 197 10.82 0.54 -11.03
N SER A 198 11.04 0.30 -12.32
CA SER A 198 10.15 -0.47 -13.19
C SER A 198 10.31 -1.98 -12.96
N THR A 199 9.21 -2.72 -12.87
CA THR A 199 9.22 -4.17 -12.78
C THR A 199 9.14 -4.77 -14.20
N ALA A 200 10.22 -5.42 -14.63
CA ALA A 200 10.31 -6.04 -15.96
C ALA A 200 9.19 -7.09 -16.16
N GLY A 201 8.52 -7.04 -17.31
CA GLY A 201 7.36 -7.87 -17.63
C GLY A 201 6.02 -7.41 -17.06
N ILE A 202 6.00 -6.42 -16.15
CA ILE A 202 4.76 -5.80 -15.63
C ILE A 202 4.61 -4.38 -16.18
N ASP A 203 5.70 -3.65 -16.29
CA ASP A 203 5.66 -2.21 -16.59
C ASP A 203 5.99 -1.91 -18.07
N ASP A 204 6.45 -2.92 -18.80
CA ASP A 204 6.93 -2.83 -20.19
C ASP A 204 5.79 -2.81 -21.22
N GLU A 205 4.62 -3.38 -20.89
CA GLU A 205 3.49 -3.50 -21.82
C GLU A 205 2.83 -2.16 -22.15
N LYS A 206 3.00 -1.14 -21.30
CA LYS A 206 2.45 0.22 -21.51
C LYS A 206 3.25 1.09 -22.49
N LYS A 207 4.39 0.60 -22.99
CA LYS A 207 5.27 1.32 -23.94
C LYS A 207 5.02 1.00 -25.42
N LYS A 208 4.04 0.15 -25.74
CA LYS A 208 3.56 -0.09 -27.12
C LYS A 208 2.29 0.71 -27.39
#